data_AF-D9XMB2-F1
#
_entry.id   AF-D9XMB2-F1
#
_cell.length_a   1.000
_cell.length_b   1.000
_cell.length_c   1.000
_cell.angle_alpha   90.00
_cell.angle_beta   90.00
_cell.angle_gamma   90.00
#
_symmetry.space_group_name_H-M   'P 1'
#
loop_
_entity.id
_entity.type
_entity.pdbx_description
1 polymer ?
#
loop_
_entity_poly.entity_id
_entity_poly.type
_entity_poly.pdbx_seq_one_letter_code
_entity_poly.pdbx_strand_id
1 'polypeptide(L)'
;MPAMPPRRDRMATGELLTLADRVRLLTYDPTDRDSCIGADERLVAAGGLVLAVWDGSPSDGRDATAHLVTYARARGVPVEIVWPEGAAREAATAAGATD
;
A
#
# COMPACT_ATOMS: atom_id res chain seq x y z
N MET A 1 17.25 9.83 -9.45
CA MET A 1 15.95 10.33 -9.95
C MET A 1 14.86 9.42 -9.41
N PRO A 2 13.73 9.95 -8.92
CA PRO A 2 12.60 9.12 -8.48
C PRO A 2 12.13 8.22 -9.63
N ALA A 3 11.65 7.01 -9.30
CA ALA A 3 11.00 6.16 -10.30
C ALA A 3 9.76 6.87 -10.83
N MET A 4 9.59 6.88 -12.16
CA MET A 4 8.41 7.49 -12.77
C MET A 4 7.24 6.50 -12.69
N PRO A 5 6.06 6.93 -12.20
CA PRO A 5 4.89 6.05 -12.18
C PRO A 5 4.43 5.68 -13.61
N PRO A 6 3.60 4.63 -13.74
CA PRO A 6 2.99 4.25 -15.02
C PRO A 6 2.32 5.45 -15.70
N ARG A 7 2.32 5.51 -17.04
CA ARG A 7 1.83 6.67 -17.81
C ARG A 7 0.45 7.17 -17.36
N ARG A 8 -0.48 6.24 -17.11
CA ARG A 8 -1.84 6.52 -16.63
C ARG A 8 -1.88 7.27 -15.29
N ASP A 9 -0.89 7.06 -14.43
CA ASP A 9 -0.88 7.57 -13.05
C ASP A 9 -0.03 8.85 -12.90
N ARG A 10 0.72 9.25 -13.95
CA ARG A 10 1.68 10.36 -13.89
C ARG A 10 1.04 11.71 -13.58
N MET A 11 -0.12 12.00 -14.18
CA MET A 11 -0.81 13.28 -13.97
C MET A 11 -1.28 13.38 -12.52
N ALA A 12 -2.06 12.40 -12.06
CA ALA A 12 -2.54 12.33 -10.67
C ALA A 12 -1.38 12.34 -9.66
N THR A 13 -0.30 11.58 -9.92
CA THR A 13 0.89 11.60 -9.04
C THR A 13 1.55 12.99 -9.01
N GLY A 14 1.68 13.65 -10.16
CA GLY A 14 2.26 15.00 -10.24
C GLY A 14 1.44 16.05 -9.49
N GLU A 15 0.11 15.96 -9.56
CA GLU A 15 -0.81 16.80 -8.80
C GLU A 15 -0.63 16.58 -7.29
N LEU A 16 -0.62 15.31 -6.83
CA LEU A 16 -0.37 14.99 -5.43
C LEU A 16 0.99 15.52 -4.95
N LEU A 17 2.04 15.40 -5.76
CA LEU A 17 3.37 15.93 -5.42
C LEU A 17 3.40 17.47 -5.33
N THR A 18 2.59 18.15 -6.13
CA THR A 18 2.50 19.62 -6.13
C THR A 18 1.71 20.13 -4.93
N LEU A 19 0.68 19.38 -4.50
CA LEU A 19 -0.19 19.75 -3.39
C LEU A 19 0.33 19.29 -2.02
N ALA A 20 1.26 18.35 -1.98
CA ALA A 20 1.77 17.78 -0.74
C ALA A 20 2.56 18.82 0.09
N ASP A 21 2.22 18.93 1.37
CA ASP A 21 3.03 19.68 2.36
C ASP A 21 4.46 19.11 2.44
N ARG A 22 4.61 17.79 2.39
CA ARG A 22 5.89 17.09 2.49
C ARG A 22 5.95 15.87 1.59
N VAL A 23 7.09 15.69 0.93
CA VAL A 23 7.44 14.51 0.14
C VAL A 23 8.70 13.87 0.73
N ARG A 24 8.68 12.55 0.96
CA ARG A 24 9.84 11.78 1.42
C ARG A 24 10.19 10.75 0.36
N LEU A 25 11.47 10.74 -0.06
CA LEU A 25 11.98 9.72 -0.94
C LEU A 25 12.47 8.52 -0.11
N LEU A 26 12.12 7.32 -0.57
CA LEU A 26 12.56 6.05 0.02
C LEU A 26 13.34 5.26 -1.02
N THR A 27 14.34 4.51 -0.56
CA THR A 27 14.94 3.46 -1.38
C THR A 27 13.90 2.37 -1.59
N TYR A 28 13.66 2.02 -2.85
CA TYR A 28 12.65 1.06 -3.23
C TYR A 28 13.10 0.32 -4.49
N ASP A 29 13.16 -1.01 -4.40
CA ASP A 29 13.34 -1.92 -5.53
C ASP A 29 12.07 -2.79 -5.65
N PRO A 30 11.27 -2.63 -6.72
CA PRO A 30 10.05 -3.40 -6.92
C PRO A 30 10.28 -4.89 -7.14
N THR A 31 11.52 -5.30 -7.44
CA THR A 31 11.89 -6.71 -7.65
C THR A 31 12.38 -7.40 -6.38
N ASP A 32 12.69 -6.62 -5.34
CA ASP A 32 13.08 -7.11 -4.03
C ASP A 32 11.92 -6.98 -3.04
N ARG A 33 11.43 -8.13 -2.58
CA ARG A 33 10.31 -8.20 -1.63
C ARG A 33 10.64 -7.52 -0.30
N ASP A 34 11.87 -7.63 0.18
CA ASP A 34 12.26 -7.04 1.46
C ASP A 34 12.38 -5.51 1.33
N SER A 35 12.83 -5.03 0.17
CA SER A 35 12.79 -3.59 -0.15
C SER A 35 11.36 -3.05 -0.18
N CYS A 36 10.43 -3.78 -0.81
CA CYS A 36 9.02 -3.39 -0.85
C CYS A 36 8.41 -3.31 0.55
N ILE A 37 8.54 -4.39 1.33
CA ILE A 37 7.99 -4.45 2.71
C ILE A 37 8.62 -3.35 3.58
N GLY A 38 9.94 -3.18 3.51
CA GLY A 38 10.63 -2.17 4.32
C GLY A 38 10.26 -0.72 3.97
N ALA A 39 9.91 -0.45 2.71
CA ALA A 39 9.40 0.85 2.29
C ALA A 39 7.98 1.10 2.83
N ASP A 40 7.09 0.13 2.70
CA ASP A 40 5.71 0.22 3.18
C ASP A 40 5.65 0.35 4.72
N GLU A 41 6.48 -0.41 5.43
CA GLU A 41 6.60 -0.31 6.88
C GLU A 41 7.10 1.07 7.33
N ARG A 42 8.05 1.67 6.61
CA ARG A 42 8.51 3.05 6.86
C ARG A 42 7.41 4.07 6.60
N LEU A 43 6.58 3.87 5.59
CA LEU A 43 5.43 4.72 5.30
C LEU A 43 4.44 4.68 6.47
N VAL A 44 4.07 3.48 6.93
CA VAL A 44 3.16 3.29 8.06
C VAL A 44 3.72 3.88 9.35
N ALA A 45 4.98 3.61 9.67
CA ALA A 45 5.62 4.10 10.89
C ALA A 45 5.76 5.64 10.93
N ALA A 46 5.75 6.31 9.78
CA ALA A 46 5.76 7.77 9.68
C ALA A 46 4.36 8.40 9.77
N GLY A 47 3.29 7.60 9.62
CA GLY A 47 1.90 8.04 9.68
C GLY A 47 1.37 8.14 11.10
N GLY A 48 0.38 9.01 11.31
CA GLY A 48 -0.36 9.11 12.59
C GLY A 48 -1.61 8.23 12.65
N LEU A 49 -2.09 7.74 11.51
CA LEU A 49 -3.28 6.90 11.35
C LEU A 49 -3.15 6.11 10.04
N VAL A 50 -3.56 4.85 10.06
CA VAL A 50 -3.73 4.03 8.85
C VAL A 50 -5.22 3.85 8.58
N LEU A 51 -5.67 4.31 7.42
CA LEU A 51 -6.99 3.95 6.88
C LEU A 51 -6.80 2.75 5.96
N ALA A 52 -7.28 1.58 6.37
CA ALA A 52 -7.14 0.33 5.63
C ALA A 52 -8.44 -0.02 4.90
N VAL A 53 -8.43 0.05 3.57
CA VAL A 53 -9.52 -0.49 2.74
C VAL A 53 -9.32 -2.00 2.65
N TRP A 54 -9.96 -2.74 3.55
CA TRP A 54 -9.65 -4.16 3.79
C TRP A 54 -10.82 -4.86 4.46
N ASP A 55 -11.11 -6.09 4.03
CA ASP A 55 -12.22 -6.92 4.51
C ASP A 55 -11.97 -7.60 5.88
N GLY A 56 -10.80 -7.40 6.48
CA GLY A 56 -10.44 -8.02 7.75
C GLY A 56 -9.80 -9.41 7.65
N SER A 57 -9.60 -9.95 6.44
CA SER A 57 -9.06 -11.30 6.27
C SER A 57 -7.62 -11.41 6.80
N PRO A 58 -7.26 -12.43 7.60
CA PRO A 58 -5.92 -12.53 8.19
C PRO A 58 -4.81 -12.52 7.12
N SER A 59 -3.62 -12.07 7.50
CA SER A 59 -2.46 -12.12 6.60
C SER A 59 -2.08 -13.58 6.32
N ASP A 60 -2.03 -13.94 5.05
CA ASP A 60 -1.47 -15.20 4.55
C ASP A 60 0.02 -15.06 4.16
N GLY A 61 0.64 -13.93 4.52
CA GLY A 61 2.00 -13.54 4.13
C GLY A 61 2.13 -13.02 2.70
N ARG A 62 1.07 -13.02 1.90
CA ARG A 62 1.03 -12.44 0.54
C ARG A 62 0.15 -11.20 0.47
N ASP A 63 -0.87 -11.11 1.31
CA ASP A 63 -1.71 -9.91 1.43
C ASP A 63 -0.92 -8.79 2.13
N ALA A 64 -0.42 -7.85 1.32
CA ALA A 64 0.34 -6.69 1.78
C ALA A 64 -0.48 -5.82 2.75
N THR A 65 -1.79 -5.68 2.52
CA THR A 65 -2.65 -4.87 3.37
C THR A 65 -2.80 -5.50 4.76
N ALA A 66 -3.05 -6.81 4.82
CA ALA A 66 -3.14 -7.52 6.09
C ALA A 66 -1.81 -7.51 6.87
N HIS A 67 -0.67 -7.60 6.16
CA HIS A 67 0.66 -7.42 6.75
C HIS A 67 0.80 -6.03 7.39
N LEU A 68 0.49 -4.96 6.65
CA LEU A 68 0.64 -3.59 7.12
C LEU A 68 -0.32 -3.22 8.25
N VAL A 69 -1.55 -3.76 8.25
CA VAL A 69 -2.47 -3.61 9.39
C VAL A 69 -1.89 -4.27 10.65
N THR A 70 -1.31 -5.46 10.51
CA THR A 70 -0.65 -6.16 11.62
C THR A 70 0.56 -5.36 12.13
N TYR A 71 1.39 -4.88 11.21
CA TYR A 71 2.55 -4.05 11.52
C TYR A 71 2.17 -2.75 12.25
N ALA A 72 1.17 -2.02 11.73
CA ALA A 72 0.69 -0.76 12.31
C ALA A 72 0.22 -0.96 13.76
N ARG A 73 -0.62 -1.97 13.99
CA ARG A 73 -1.13 -2.32 15.32
C ARG A 73 0.01 -2.69 16.28
N ALA A 74 0.98 -3.48 15.82
CA ALA A 74 2.15 -3.85 16.62
C ALA A 74 3.03 -2.65 17.02
N ARG A 75 2.99 -1.55 16.25
CA ARG A 75 3.70 -0.30 16.53
C ARG A 75 2.86 0.76 17.23
N GLY A 76 1.62 0.44 17.61
CA GLY A 76 0.71 1.38 18.26
C GLY A 76 0.22 2.49 17.34
N VAL A 77 0.36 2.34 16.02
CA VAL A 77 -0.25 3.25 15.04
C VAL A 77 -1.75 2.89 14.96
N PRO A 78 -2.66 3.85 15.20
CA PRO A 78 -4.09 3.62 15.04
C PRO A 78 -4.44 3.11 13.64
N VAL A 79 -5.35 2.14 13.56
CA VAL A 79 -5.85 1.58 12.30
C VAL A 79 -7.37 1.65 12.28
N GLU A 80 -7.92 2.32 11.27
CA GLU A 80 -9.35 2.28 10.96
C GLU A 80 -9.57 1.45 9.70
N ILE A 81 -10.51 0.51 9.77
CA ILE A 81 -10.87 -0.34 8.64
C ILE A 81 -12.03 0.30 7.90
N VAL A 82 -11.89 0.46 6.59
CA VAL A 82 -12.91 0.98 5.68
C VAL A 82 -13.37 -0.16 4.79
N TRP A 83 -14.46 -0.82 5.17
CA TRP A 83 -15.10 -1.87 4.39
C TRP A 83 -16.62 -1.73 4.45
N PRO A 84 -17.24 -1.04 3.48
CA PRO A 84 -18.67 -0.80 3.48
C PRO A 84 -19.49 -2.09 3.36
N GLU A 85 -20.74 -2.05 3.84
CA GLU A 85 -21.70 -3.11 3.60
C GLU A 85 -21.85 -3.37 2.08
N GLY A 86 -21.85 -4.64 1.68
CA GLY A 86 -21.91 -5.04 0.28
C GLY A 86 -20.58 -4.97 -0.48
N ALA A 87 -19.50 -4.49 0.12
CA ALA A 87 -18.18 -4.55 -0.49
C ALA A 87 -17.70 -5.99 -0.63
N ALA A 88 -17.18 -6.32 -1.80
CA ALA A 88 -16.61 -7.61 -2.12
C ALA A 88 -15.24 -7.40 -2.78
N ARG A 89 -14.31 -8.34 -2.56
CA ARG A 89 -13.08 -8.37 -3.33
C ARG A 89 -13.43 -8.71 -4.78
N GLU A 90 -12.85 -7.98 -5.73
CA GLU A 90 -12.84 -8.45 -7.11
C GLU A 90 -12.03 -9.75 -7.14
N ALA A 91 -12.58 -10.79 -7.78
CA ALA A 91 -11.80 -11.99 -8.05
C ALA A 91 -10.60 -11.55 -8.88
N ALA A 92 -9.39 -11.79 -8.35
CA ALA A 92 -8.17 -11.55 -9.12
C ALA A 92 -8.31 -12.35 -10.41
N THR A 93 -8.52 -11.66 -11.53
CA THR A 93 -8.45 -12.32 -12.83
C THR A 93 -7.02 -12.83 -12.90
N ALA A 94 -6.85 -14.14 -12.92
CA ALA A 94 -5.57 -14.78 -13.13
C ALA A 94 -5.05 -14.34 -14.50
N ALA A 95 -4.32 -13.24 -14.54
CA ALA A 95 -3.67 -12.76 -15.74
C ALA A 95 -2.52 -13.73 -16.04
N GLY A 96 -2.76 -14.63 -17.00
CA GLY A 96 -1.71 -15.33 -17.74
C GLY A 96 -1.47 -16.79 -17.35
N ALA A 97 -2.47 -17.65 -17.54
CA ALA A 97 -2.21 -19.02 -17.97
C ALA A 97 -2.93 -19.23 -19.29
N THR A 98 -2.23 -19.10 -20.42
CA THR A 98 -2.42 -19.85 -21.68
C THR A 98 -1.32 -19.43 -22.68
N ASP A 99 -0.53 -20.44 -23.06
CA ASP A 99 0.41 -20.62 -24.19
C ASP A 99 1.67 -19.75 -24.31
#